data_AF-A0A352BCB6-F1
#
_entry.id   AF-A0A352BCB6-F1
#
_cell.length_a   1.000
_cell.length_b   1.000
_cell.length_c   1.000
_cell.angle_alpha   90.00
_cell.angle_beta   90.00
_cell.angle_gamma   90.00
#
_symmetry.space_group_name_H-M   'P 1'
#
loop_
_entity.id
_entity.type
_entity.pdbx_description
1 polymer ?
#
loop_
_entity_poly.entity_id
_entity_poly.type
_entity_poly.pdbx_seq_one_letter_code
_entity_poly.pdbx_strand_id
1 'polypeptide(L)'
;MTSGEVDLSVQEFLKELPSFSKKGITEFALHDKKISSDKSALAEICRAVKKSAPDLFLTLQIAVSALDKNLVHLLQDIYCSIEIPLSGTEKGANLLFDKKIYSSKAQMLNTEGLVFGFDMAYGIQPGDSFKAFRDRLDFAVTLYPNHIDFAQLQGKMVLPRSTGIYSSKDLEFSREMAFACQTFYSAGRAVPWFNSVVKSLKISPTAFFADFSEWQRCNNCSLDSDFRPDDAKQIDVEKMQLNFLKQKYEEKHKSMLYDAAADMVRLNGAFSRMVAEGEESIVETRYNPDDILSPYSMDIARFAESATMESCRVKIFSTDEGPDYEIIGS
;
A
#
# COMPACT_ATOMS: atom_id res chain seq x y z
N MET A 1 -6.11 -2.42 21.39
CA MET A 1 -4.67 -2.33 21.77
C MET A 1 -4.33 -0.86 21.85
N THR A 2 -3.72 -0.40 22.95
CA THR A 2 -3.21 0.97 23.04
C THR A 2 -1.90 1.03 22.26
N SER A 3 -1.93 1.63 21.07
CA SER A 3 -0.71 2.05 20.38
C SER A 3 -0.01 3.10 21.25
N GLY A 4 1.28 2.91 21.48
CA GLY A 4 2.12 3.83 22.24
C GLY A 4 3.44 3.97 21.53
N GLU A 5 3.82 5.21 21.24
CA GLU A 5 5.15 5.51 20.71
C GLU A 5 6.15 5.49 21.88
N VAL A 6 7.19 4.68 21.76
CA VAL A 6 8.24 4.55 22.78
C VAL A 6 9.58 4.82 22.11
N ASP A 7 10.34 5.76 22.67
CA ASP A 7 11.71 6.01 22.25
C ASP A 7 12.62 4.97 22.91
N LEU A 8 13.14 4.03 22.12
CA LEU A 8 14.03 2.95 22.55
C LEU A 8 15.25 2.90 21.64
N SER A 9 16.44 2.83 22.23
CA SER A 9 17.65 2.49 21.47
C SER A 9 17.62 1.03 21.00
N VAL A 10 18.44 0.69 19.99
CA VAL A 10 18.63 -0.71 19.55
C VAL A 10 18.95 -1.65 20.71
N GLN A 11 19.85 -1.23 21.59
CA GLN A 11 20.29 -2.09 22.70
C GLN A 11 19.16 -2.33 23.70
N GLU A 12 18.33 -1.31 23.94
CA GLU A 12 17.15 -1.46 24.79
C GLU A 12 16.10 -2.34 24.13
N PHE A 13 15.83 -2.15 22.83
CA PHE A 13 14.96 -3.03 22.05
C PHE A 13 15.42 -4.48 22.14
N LEU A 14 16.68 -4.77 21.82
CA LEU A 14 17.24 -6.13 21.86
C LEU A 14 17.19 -6.74 23.26
N LYS A 15 17.40 -5.93 24.30
CA LYS A 15 17.34 -6.38 25.70
C LYS A 15 15.92 -6.67 26.16
N GLU A 16 14.94 -5.89 25.71
CA GLU A 16 13.55 -6.04 26.10
C GLU A 16 12.79 -7.09 25.27
N LEU A 17 13.26 -7.40 24.07
CA LEU A 17 12.62 -8.31 23.12
C LEU A 17 12.15 -9.65 23.73
N PRO A 18 12.92 -10.35 24.60
CA PRO A 18 12.45 -11.59 25.24
C PRO A 18 11.25 -11.43 26.18
N SER A 19 10.95 -10.18 26.58
CA SER A 19 9.79 -9.86 27.43
C SER A 19 8.53 -9.49 26.64
N PHE A 20 8.63 -9.23 25.32
CA PHE A 20 7.53 -8.72 24.51
C PHE A 20 6.32 -9.66 24.51
N SER A 21 6.55 -10.94 24.25
CA SER A 21 5.50 -11.96 24.30
C SER A 21 4.79 -12.01 25.67
N LYS A 22 5.55 -11.94 26.77
CA LYS A 22 4.98 -11.89 28.14
C LYS A 22 4.19 -10.61 28.43
N LYS A 23 4.55 -9.51 27.78
CA LYS A 23 3.85 -8.21 27.86
C LYS A 23 2.65 -8.15 26.89
N GLY A 24 2.40 -9.19 26.09
CA GLY A 24 1.34 -9.19 25.07
C GLY A 24 1.61 -8.27 23.89
N ILE A 25 2.88 -7.91 23.64
CA ILE A 25 3.29 -7.09 22.50
C ILE A 25 3.42 -8.02 21.29
N THR A 26 2.52 -7.87 20.33
CA THR A 26 2.47 -8.67 19.09
C THR A 26 2.93 -7.90 17.85
N GLU A 27 3.00 -6.57 17.95
CA GLU A 27 3.44 -5.67 16.89
C GLU A 27 4.44 -4.64 17.43
N PHE A 28 5.47 -4.32 16.65
CA PHE A 28 6.43 -3.27 16.96
C PHE A 28 6.90 -2.56 15.70
N ALA A 29 6.98 -1.23 15.75
CA ALA A 29 7.45 -0.41 14.62
C ALA A 29 8.76 0.29 14.98
N LEU A 30 9.78 0.15 14.14
CA LEU A 30 11.11 0.70 14.35
C LEU A 30 11.48 1.71 13.25
N HIS A 31 11.42 3.01 13.61
CA HIS A 31 11.62 4.14 12.71
C HIS A 31 12.89 4.95 13.08
N ASP A 32 14.01 4.28 13.34
CA ASP A 32 15.28 4.95 13.64
C ASP A 32 16.08 5.22 12.35
N LYS A 33 16.34 6.49 12.07
CA LYS A 33 17.08 6.92 10.88
C LYS A 33 18.50 6.36 10.80
N LYS A 34 19.20 6.21 11.93
CA LYS A 34 20.56 5.65 11.97
C LYS A 34 20.52 4.15 11.64
N ILE A 35 19.59 3.42 12.25
CA ILE A 35 19.42 1.97 11.99
C ILE A 35 19.00 1.73 10.55
N SER A 36 18.13 2.57 9.98
CA SER A 36 17.55 2.35 8.65
C SER A 36 18.59 2.13 7.53
N SER A 37 19.82 2.61 7.73
CA SER A 37 20.92 2.46 6.77
C SER A 37 22.05 1.51 7.23
N ASP A 38 22.02 1.06 8.49
CA ASP A 38 23.02 0.17 9.08
C ASP A 38 22.64 -1.30 8.90
N LYS A 39 23.25 -1.92 7.88
CA LYS A 39 23.03 -3.33 7.54
C LYS A 39 23.39 -4.30 8.67
N SER A 40 24.39 -3.97 9.49
CA SER A 40 24.81 -4.83 10.59
C SER A 40 23.76 -4.81 11.69
N ALA A 41 23.30 -3.61 12.06
CA ALA A 41 22.24 -3.45 13.06
C ALA A 41 20.93 -4.11 12.60
N LEU A 42 20.51 -3.90 11.35
CA LEU A 42 19.31 -4.53 10.78
C LEU A 42 19.41 -6.07 10.80
N ALA A 43 20.57 -6.63 10.44
CA ALA A 43 20.80 -8.06 10.50
C ALA A 43 20.79 -8.62 11.93
N GLU A 44 21.32 -7.87 12.90
CA GLU A 44 21.26 -8.23 14.32
C GLU A 44 19.82 -8.26 14.83
N ILE A 45 19.02 -7.24 14.49
CA ILE A 45 17.58 -7.17 14.81
C ILE A 45 16.83 -8.39 14.26
N CYS A 46 17.00 -8.70 12.97
CA CYS A 46 16.30 -9.84 12.36
C CYS A 46 16.63 -11.16 13.06
N ARG A 47 17.92 -11.40 13.36
CA ARG A 47 18.35 -12.61 14.08
C ARG A 47 17.82 -12.66 15.52
N ALA A 48 17.77 -11.51 16.20
CA ALA A 48 17.27 -11.43 17.56
C ALA A 48 15.77 -11.70 17.64
N VAL A 49 14.98 -11.15 16.70
CA VAL A 49 13.54 -11.37 16.57
C VAL A 49 13.24 -12.83 16.27
N LYS A 50 13.87 -13.40 15.24
CA LYS A 50 13.75 -14.83 14.92
C LYS A 50 13.98 -15.73 16.13
N LYS A 51 14.95 -15.39 16.98
CA LYS A 51 15.33 -16.19 18.15
C LYS A 51 14.41 -15.98 19.36
N SER A 52 14.01 -14.74 19.63
CA SER A 52 13.48 -14.34 20.95
C SER A 52 12.02 -13.93 20.93
N ALA A 53 11.49 -13.58 19.75
CA ALA A 53 10.11 -13.17 19.54
C ALA A 53 9.67 -13.54 18.11
N PRO A 54 9.63 -14.84 17.74
CA PRO A 54 9.34 -15.27 16.37
C PRO A 54 7.94 -14.88 15.89
N ASP A 55 7.00 -14.70 16.81
CA ASP A 55 5.60 -14.31 16.51
C ASP A 55 5.39 -12.80 16.48
N LEU A 56 6.44 -11.99 16.70
CA LEU A 56 6.35 -10.53 16.65
C LEU A 56 6.26 -10.07 15.20
N PHE A 57 5.22 -9.33 14.86
CA PHE A 57 5.17 -8.58 13.61
C PHE A 57 5.96 -7.28 13.73
N LEU A 58 6.94 -7.10 12.86
CA LEU A 58 7.90 -5.99 12.92
C LEU A 58 7.77 -5.09 11.69
N THR A 59 7.46 -3.81 11.91
CA THR A 59 7.58 -2.78 10.86
C THR A 59 8.97 -2.15 10.92
N LEU A 60 9.72 -2.21 9.82
CA LEU A 60 11.08 -1.70 9.74
C LEU A 60 11.18 -0.59 8.69
N GLN A 61 11.59 0.60 9.10
CA GLN A 61 12.01 1.61 8.14
C GLN A 61 13.43 1.29 7.64
N ILE A 62 13.58 0.99 6.35
CA ILE A 62 14.86 0.61 5.74
C ILE A 62 15.17 1.53 4.55
N ALA A 63 16.33 2.18 4.58
CA ALA A 63 16.82 2.95 3.46
C ALA A 63 17.07 2.05 2.25
N VAL A 64 16.68 2.51 1.06
CA VAL A 64 16.79 1.73 -0.20
C VAL A 64 18.23 1.24 -0.49
N SER A 65 19.25 1.95 0.00
CA SER A 65 20.67 1.59 -0.12
C SER A 65 21.09 0.44 0.80
N ALA A 66 20.40 0.22 1.91
CA ALA A 66 20.68 -0.85 2.87
C ALA A 66 20.11 -2.20 2.41
N LEU A 67 19.05 -2.20 1.60
CA LEU A 67 18.47 -3.43 1.05
C LEU A 67 19.45 -4.16 0.13
N ASP A 68 19.85 -5.35 0.52
CA ASP A 68 20.60 -6.28 -0.32
C ASP A 68 20.10 -7.72 -0.09
N LYS A 69 20.64 -8.66 -0.87
CA LYS A 69 20.20 -10.06 -0.83
C LYS A 69 20.36 -10.71 0.54
N ASN A 70 21.40 -10.34 1.29
CA ASN A 70 21.66 -10.93 2.59
C ASN A 70 20.62 -10.44 3.61
N LEU A 71 20.32 -9.15 3.61
CA LEU A 71 19.28 -8.59 4.47
C LEU A 71 17.89 -9.12 4.10
N VAL A 72 17.58 -9.18 2.80
CA VAL A 72 16.30 -9.74 2.31
C VAL A 72 16.10 -11.18 2.79
N HIS A 73 17.14 -12.01 2.73
CA HIS A 73 17.05 -13.39 3.23
C HIS A 73 16.76 -13.45 4.74
N LEU A 74 17.32 -12.54 5.54
CA LEU A 74 17.04 -12.47 6.97
C LEU A 74 15.62 -11.96 7.27
N LEU A 75 15.07 -11.10 6.41
CA LEU A 75 13.71 -10.58 6.55
C LEU A 75 12.65 -11.65 6.26
N GLN A 76 12.93 -12.62 5.37
CA GLN A 76 12.02 -13.75 5.10
C GLN A 76 11.81 -14.68 6.30
N ASP A 77 12.73 -14.64 7.27
CA ASP A 77 12.72 -15.50 8.44
C ASP A 77 11.90 -14.94 9.61
N ILE A 78 11.31 -13.75 9.46
CA ILE A 78 10.52 -13.07 10.49
C ILE A 78 9.23 -12.51 9.90
N TYR A 79 8.21 -12.29 10.73
CA TYR A 79 7.01 -11.56 10.31
C TYR A 79 7.32 -10.07 10.26
N CYS A 80 7.45 -9.49 9.06
CA CYS A 80 7.76 -8.07 8.94
C CYS A 80 7.10 -7.38 7.75
N SER A 81 6.97 -6.05 7.89
CA SER A 81 6.70 -5.12 6.79
C SER A 81 7.84 -4.11 6.67
N ILE A 82 8.25 -3.82 5.45
CA ILE A 82 9.38 -2.93 5.17
C ILE A 82 8.86 -1.58 4.68
N GLU A 83 9.17 -0.50 5.38
CA GLU A 83 8.87 0.86 4.95
C GLU A 83 10.12 1.48 4.30
N ILE A 84 10.01 1.84 3.02
CA ILE A 84 11.13 2.39 2.26
C ILE A 84 10.87 3.88 2.02
N PRO A 85 11.71 4.78 2.55
CA PRO A 85 11.63 6.19 2.18
C PRO A 85 11.82 6.38 0.67
N LEU A 86 10.82 6.94 0.00
CA LEU A 86 10.80 7.19 -1.44
C LEU A 86 11.20 8.64 -1.74
N SER A 87 12.43 8.98 -1.39
CA SER A 87 13.00 10.31 -1.55
C SER A 87 13.95 10.41 -2.74
N GLY A 88 14.11 11.62 -3.26
CA GLY A 88 15.20 11.93 -4.20
C GLY A 88 16.50 12.30 -3.49
N THR A 89 17.59 12.35 -4.25
CA THR A 89 18.89 12.88 -3.84
C THR A 89 19.01 14.33 -4.29
N GLU A 90 19.30 15.22 -3.35
CA GLU A 90 19.52 16.64 -3.63
C GLU A 90 20.85 16.85 -4.35
N LYS A 91 20.82 17.54 -5.49
CA LYS A 91 22.01 17.94 -6.24
C LYS A 91 21.91 19.41 -6.63
N GLY A 92 22.36 20.27 -5.72
CA GLY A 92 22.17 21.72 -5.85
C GLY A 92 20.71 22.09 -5.75
N ALA A 93 20.16 22.77 -6.76
CA ALA A 93 18.75 23.15 -6.82
C ALA A 93 17.83 22.06 -7.39
N ASN A 94 18.37 20.91 -7.81
CA ASN A 94 17.61 19.84 -8.46
C ASN A 94 17.44 18.64 -7.53
N LEU A 95 16.26 18.01 -7.60
CA LEU A 95 15.98 16.74 -6.96
C LEU A 95 16.12 15.61 -7.99
N LEU A 96 17.12 14.73 -7.80
CA LEU A 96 17.33 13.57 -8.66
C LEU A 96 16.67 12.33 -8.06
N PHE A 97 15.92 11.57 -8.85
CA PHE A 97 15.23 10.39 -8.38
C PHE A 97 15.72 9.13 -9.12
N ASP A 98 16.36 8.22 -8.39
CA ASP A 98 16.96 7.01 -8.96
C ASP A 98 15.90 5.91 -9.14
N LYS A 99 15.16 5.94 -10.24
CA LYS A 99 14.18 4.90 -10.56
C LYS A 99 14.80 3.49 -10.60
N LYS A 100 16.07 3.38 -11.02
CA LYS A 100 16.73 2.09 -11.22
C LYS A 100 16.96 1.37 -9.89
N ILE A 101 17.43 2.09 -8.87
CA ILE A 101 17.64 1.47 -7.55
C ILE A 101 16.32 1.01 -6.95
N TYR A 102 15.27 1.84 -6.96
CA TYR A 102 13.96 1.47 -6.41
C TYR A 102 13.32 0.31 -7.15
N SER A 103 13.33 0.30 -8.50
CA SER A 103 12.81 -0.85 -9.27
C SER A 103 13.55 -2.14 -8.94
N SER A 104 14.89 -2.09 -8.84
CA SER A 104 15.68 -3.27 -8.51
C SER A 104 15.42 -3.80 -7.11
N LYS A 105 15.20 -2.92 -6.11
CA LYS A 105 14.89 -3.34 -4.73
C LYS A 105 13.46 -3.84 -4.59
N ALA A 106 12.48 -3.14 -5.16
CA ALA A 106 11.10 -3.60 -5.15
C ALA A 106 10.93 -4.95 -5.84
N GLN A 107 11.61 -5.18 -6.98
CA GLN A 107 11.60 -6.49 -7.63
C GLN A 107 12.16 -7.60 -6.73
N MET A 108 13.23 -7.31 -5.98
CA MET A 108 13.83 -8.25 -5.04
C MET A 108 12.83 -8.62 -3.93
N LEU A 109 12.12 -7.64 -3.36
CA LEU A 109 11.13 -7.88 -2.31
C LEU A 109 9.92 -8.65 -2.85
N ASN A 110 9.39 -8.27 -4.02
CA ASN A 110 8.27 -8.94 -4.67
C ASN A 110 8.59 -10.40 -5.02
N THR A 111 9.81 -10.68 -5.49
CA THR A 111 10.25 -12.04 -5.85
C THR A 111 10.28 -12.96 -4.64
N GLU A 112 10.63 -12.40 -3.48
CA GLU A 112 10.76 -13.11 -2.21
C GLU A 112 9.47 -13.08 -1.37
N GLY A 113 8.38 -12.49 -1.90
CA GLY A 113 7.08 -12.41 -1.23
C GLY A 113 7.05 -11.49 0.01
N LEU A 114 8.02 -10.58 0.14
CA LEU A 114 8.09 -9.68 1.29
C LEU A 114 7.12 -8.51 1.16
N VAL A 115 6.41 -8.21 2.24
CA VAL A 115 5.52 -7.05 2.35
C VAL A 115 6.38 -5.79 2.48
N PHE A 116 6.13 -4.80 1.62
CA PHE A 116 6.80 -3.50 1.70
C PHE A 116 5.90 -2.37 1.25
N GLY A 117 6.21 -1.15 1.69
CA GLY A 117 5.59 0.06 1.19
C GLY A 117 6.56 1.22 1.08
N PHE A 118 6.04 2.34 0.63
CA PHE A 118 6.81 3.56 0.45
C PHE A 118 6.31 4.66 1.39
N ASP A 119 7.24 5.30 2.12
CA ASP A 119 6.98 6.58 2.77
C ASP A 119 7.41 7.70 1.82
N MET A 120 6.45 8.48 1.36
CA MET A 120 6.64 9.49 0.33
C MET A 120 6.31 10.89 0.86
N ALA A 121 7.21 11.84 0.56
CA ALA A 121 7.05 13.24 0.92
C ALA A 121 6.69 14.11 -0.29
N TYR A 122 6.03 15.25 -0.02
CA TYR A 122 5.78 16.30 -1.02
C TYR A 122 6.19 17.69 -0.52
N GLY A 123 6.96 18.43 -1.33
CA GLY A 123 7.27 19.85 -1.07
C GLY A 123 8.23 20.10 0.10
N ILE A 124 8.94 19.07 0.56
CA ILE A 124 9.91 19.16 1.66
C ILE A 124 11.35 19.28 1.14
N GLN A 125 11.71 18.48 0.13
CA GLN A 125 13.08 18.46 -0.37
C GLN A 125 13.35 19.68 -1.29
N PRO A 126 14.50 20.36 -1.15
CA PRO A 126 14.99 21.30 -2.14
C PRO A 126 14.94 20.74 -3.56
N GLY A 127 14.39 21.53 -4.49
CA GLY A 127 14.21 21.12 -5.89
C GLY A 127 12.99 20.25 -6.15
N ASP A 128 12.18 19.94 -5.13
CA ASP A 128 10.90 19.26 -5.34
C ASP A 128 9.89 20.19 -6.05
N SER A 129 9.00 19.59 -6.82
CA SER A 129 7.94 20.28 -7.56
C SER A 129 6.71 19.41 -7.65
N PHE A 130 5.57 19.99 -8.00
CA PHE A 130 4.34 19.24 -8.24
C PHE A 130 4.51 18.14 -9.28
N LYS A 131 5.24 18.43 -10.37
CA LYS A 131 5.55 17.44 -11.39
C LYS A 131 6.38 16.30 -10.83
N ALA A 132 7.43 16.60 -10.07
CA ALA A 132 8.30 15.59 -9.48
C ALA A 132 7.55 14.70 -8.47
N PHE A 133 6.64 15.28 -7.67
CA PHE A 133 5.73 14.51 -6.83
C PHE A 133 4.88 13.54 -7.64
N ARG A 134 4.18 14.02 -8.68
CA ARG A 134 3.34 13.15 -9.52
C ARG A 134 4.15 12.04 -10.20
N ASP A 135 5.30 12.38 -10.78
CA ASP A 135 6.18 11.41 -11.43
C ASP A 135 6.67 10.31 -10.46
N ARG A 136 6.91 10.66 -9.18
CA ARG A 136 7.29 9.71 -8.13
C ARG A 136 6.10 8.84 -7.72
N LEU A 137 4.91 9.40 -7.53
CA LEU A 137 3.72 8.64 -7.14
C LEU A 137 3.29 7.66 -8.23
N ASP A 138 3.26 8.11 -9.49
CA ASP A 138 2.99 7.24 -10.64
C ASP A 138 3.99 6.08 -10.69
N PHE A 139 5.28 6.38 -10.50
CA PHE A 139 6.32 5.37 -10.47
C PHE A 139 6.16 4.39 -9.30
N ALA A 140 5.91 4.88 -8.08
CA ALA A 140 5.76 4.07 -6.88
C ALA A 140 4.73 2.96 -7.06
N VAL A 141 3.56 3.31 -7.59
CA VAL A 141 2.46 2.38 -7.84
C VAL A 141 2.85 1.27 -8.81
N THR A 142 3.70 1.55 -9.82
CA THR A 142 4.17 0.51 -10.76
C THR A 142 5.04 -0.56 -10.12
N LEU A 143 5.54 -0.33 -8.91
CA LEU A 143 6.40 -1.27 -8.19
C LEU A 143 5.62 -2.23 -7.28
N TYR A 144 4.28 -2.14 -7.26
CA TYR A 144 3.38 -2.97 -6.44
C TYR A 144 3.68 -2.92 -4.92
N PRO A 145 3.92 -1.74 -4.31
CA PRO A 145 4.05 -1.65 -2.85
C PRO A 145 2.72 -2.00 -2.17
N ASN A 146 2.74 -2.70 -1.04
CA ASN A 146 1.57 -3.02 -0.22
C ASN A 146 0.85 -1.78 0.32
N HIS A 147 1.59 -0.68 0.52
CA HIS A 147 1.07 0.61 0.97
C HIS A 147 1.96 1.75 0.47
N ILE A 148 1.35 2.93 0.30
CA ILE A 148 2.06 4.19 0.08
C ILE A 148 1.55 5.18 1.11
N ASP A 149 2.46 5.66 1.95
CA ASP A 149 2.16 6.54 3.07
C ASP A 149 2.84 7.89 2.94
N PHE A 150 2.28 8.85 3.66
CA PHE A 150 2.75 10.23 3.65
C PHE A 150 2.82 10.74 5.08
N ALA A 151 4.03 10.80 5.66
CA ALA A 151 4.26 11.26 7.03
C ALA A 151 3.62 12.63 7.35
N GLN A 152 3.41 13.49 6.34
CA GLN A 152 2.76 14.80 6.46
C GLN A 152 1.29 14.72 6.88
N LEU A 153 0.58 13.67 6.47
CA LEU A 153 -0.83 13.48 6.82
C LEU A 153 -1.02 13.02 8.26
N GLN A 154 0.00 12.37 8.83
CA GLN A 154 0.02 11.88 10.21
C GLN A 154 0.56 12.91 11.20
N GLY A 155 0.90 14.13 10.75
CA GLY A 155 1.53 15.15 11.61
C GLY A 155 2.97 14.82 12.04
N LYS A 156 3.57 13.77 11.46
CA LYS A 156 4.92 13.27 11.79
C LYS A 156 6.03 14.04 11.07
N MET A 157 5.69 14.96 10.17
CA MET A 157 6.65 15.77 9.42
C MET A 157 6.20 17.22 9.32
N VAL A 158 7.18 18.13 9.21
CA VAL A 158 6.97 19.56 8.98
C VAL A 158 6.11 19.78 7.74
N LEU A 159 5.14 20.68 7.82
CA LEU A 159 4.32 21.04 6.67
C LEU A 159 5.15 21.79 5.62
N PRO A 160 4.97 21.48 4.32
CA PRO A 160 5.73 22.09 3.25
C PRO A 160 5.38 23.58 3.11
N ARG A 161 6.35 24.37 2.67
CA ARG A 161 6.17 25.80 2.35
C ARG A 161 6.26 26.00 0.84
N SER A 162 5.46 26.92 0.32
CA SER A 162 5.50 27.26 -1.11
C SER A 162 6.87 27.76 -1.52
N THR A 163 7.32 27.38 -2.71
CA THR A 163 8.57 27.84 -3.34
C THR A 163 8.27 28.43 -4.71
N GLY A 164 9.29 28.98 -5.38
CA GLY A 164 9.15 29.49 -6.75
C GLY A 164 8.77 28.43 -7.79
N ILE A 165 8.94 27.14 -7.49
CA ILE A 165 8.66 26.00 -8.38
C ILE A 165 7.58 25.05 -7.84
N TYR A 166 7.01 25.37 -6.68
CA TYR A 166 6.01 24.56 -5.99
C TYR A 166 5.03 25.50 -5.26
N SER A 167 3.94 25.86 -5.93
CA SER A 167 2.99 26.85 -5.41
C SER A 167 2.17 26.32 -4.23
N SER A 168 1.54 27.20 -3.44
CA SER A 168 0.63 26.77 -2.36
C SER A 168 -0.53 25.92 -2.88
N LYS A 169 -1.04 26.25 -4.08
CA LYS A 169 -2.11 25.49 -4.72
C LYS A 169 -1.65 24.09 -5.12
N ASP A 170 -0.43 23.97 -5.64
CA ASP A 170 0.14 22.66 -5.96
C ASP A 170 0.37 21.81 -4.70
N LEU A 171 0.79 22.42 -3.58
CA LEU A 171 0.95 21.73 -2.30
C LEU A 171 -0.38 21.21 -1.77
N GLU A 172 -1.45 21.99 -1.93
CA GLU A 172 -2.81 21.57 -1.62
C GLU A 172 -3.23 20.38 -2.48
N PHE A 173 -3.05 20.44 -3.80
CA PHE A 173 -3.33 19.30 -4.69
C PHE A 173 -2.52 18.05 -4.33
N SER A 174 -1.25 18.19 -3.97
CA SER A 174 -0.43 17.06 -3.52
C SER A 174 -0.91 16.47 -2.21
N ARG A 175 -1.33 17.30 -1.25
CA ARG A 175 -1.93 16.85 0.01
C ARG A 175 -3.22 16.08 -0.24
N GLU A 176 -4.09 16.57 -1.11
CA GLU A 176 -5.35 15.90 -1.47
C GLU A 176 -5.12 14.57 -2.19
N MET A 177 -4.19 14.53 -3.16
CA MET A 177 -3.82 13.28 -3.84
C MET A 177 -3.16 12.27 -2.88
N ALA A 178 -2.34 12.74 -1.93
CA ALA A 178 -1.75 11.88 -0.91
C ALA A 178 -2.84 11.22 -0.05
N PHE A 179 -3.85 11.99 0.36
CA PHE A 179 -4.98 11.45 1.14
C PHE A 179 -5.85 10.50 0.32
N ALA A 180 -6.11 10.83 -0.94
CA ALA A 180 -6.79 9.95 -1.88
C ALA A 180 -6.03 8.63 -2.09
N CYS A 181 -4.71 8.70 -2.20
CA CYS A 181 -3.84 7.52 -2.29
C CYS A 181 -3.89 6.68 -1.01
N GLN A 182 -3.73 7.27 0.18
CA GLN A 182 -3.86 6.54 1.45
C GLN A 182 -5.23 5.89 1.60
N THR A 183 -6.31 6.61 1.25
CA THR A 183 -7.67 6.08 1.34
C THR A 183 -7.88 4.93 0.35
N PHE A 184 -7.65 5.18 -0.94
CA PHE A 184 -8.02 4.25 -1.99
C PHE A 184 -7.04 3.08 -2.09
N TYR A 185 -5.74 3.35 -2.00
CA TYR A 185 -4.69 2.37 -2.28
C TYR A 185 -4.26 1.62 -1.02
N SER A 186 -3.85 2.34 0.02
CA SER A 186 -3.30 1.75 1.26
C SER A 186 -4.41 1.17 2.14
N ALA A 187 -5.31 2.01 2.68
CA ALA A 187 -6.43 1.58 3.52
C ALA A 187 -7.41 0.67 2.74
N GLY A 188 -7.60 0.95 1.45
CA GLY A 188 -8.40 0.12 0.55
C GLY A 188 -7.71 -1.13 0.02
N ARG A 189 -6.43 -1.34 0.37
CA ARG A 189 -5.64 -2.55 0.07
C ARG A 189 -5.70 -2.95 -1.42
N ALA A 190 -5.50 -1.97 -2.29
CA ALA A 190 -5.80 -2.08 -3.73
C ALA A 190 -4.70 -2.75 -4.57
N VAL A 191 -3.55 -3.03 -3.97
CA VAL A 191 -2.31 -3.49 -4.63
C VAL A 191 -2.50 -4.64 -5.62
N PRO A 192 -3.30 -5.68 -5.33
CA PRO A 192 -3.45 -6.83 -6.23
C PRO A 192 -4.09 -6.48 -7.58
N TRP A 193 -4.87 -5.39 -7.66
CA TRP A 193 -5.73 -5.10 -8.82
C TRP A 193 -5.63 -3.66 -9.36
N PHE A 194 -5.09 -2.72 -8.58
CA PHE A 194 -5.09 -1.29 -8.90
C PHE A 194 -4.44 -0.99 -10.26
N ASN A 195 -3.27 -1.58 -10.52
CA ASN A 195 -2.54 -1.37 -11.76
C ASN A 195 -3.34 -1.86 -12.98
N SER A 196 -4.07 -2.97 -12.85
CA SER A 196 -4.94 -3.51 -13.91
C SER A 196 -6.11 -2.56 -14.21
N VAL A 197 -6.73 -2.01 -13.18
CA VAL A 197 -7.79 -1.01 -13.30
C VAL A 197 -7.30 0.24 -14.04
N VAL A 198 -6.21 0.85 -13.55
CA VAL A 198 -5.65 2.08 -14.15
C VAL A 198 -5.20 1.86 -15.59
N LYS A 199 -4.56 0.72 -15.89
CA LYS A 199 -4.19 0.31 -17.25
C LYS A 199 -5.43 0.21 -18.15
N SER A 200 -6.48 -0.47 -17.69
CA SER A 200 -7.70 -0.65 -18.48
C SER A 200 -8.42 0.69 -18.74
N LEU A 201 -8.38 1.63 -17.79
CA LEU A 201 -8.91 2.98 -17.93
C LEU A 201 -8.04 3.87 -18.83
N LYS A 202 -6.76 3.52 -19.04
CA LYS A 202 -5.76 4.29 -19.81
C LYS A 202 -5.48 5.68 -19.21
N ILE A 203 -5.35 5.74 -17.89
CA ILE A 203 -4.98 6.96 -17.14
C ILE A 203 -3.73 6.69 -16.29
N SER A 204 -3.09 7.74 -15.76
CA SER A 204 -2.01 7.57 -14.78
C SER A 204 -2.58 7.40 -13.37
N PRO A 205 -1.85 6.76 -12.43
CA PRO A 205 -2.24 6.71 -11.02
C PRO A 205 -2.53 8.09 -10.41
N THR A 206 -1.72 9.09 -10.71
CA THR A 206 -1.92 10.48 -10.22
C THR A 206 -3.18 11.12 -10.77
N ALA A 207 -3.52 10.90 -12.05
CA ALA A 207 -4.80 11.35 -12.59
C ALA A 207 -5.97 10.64 -11.90
N PHE A 208 -5.84 9.34 -11.65
CA PHE A 208 -6.82 8.56 -10.89
C PHE A 208 -7.03 9.13 -9.47
N PHE A 209 -5.95 9.41 -8.73
CA PHE A 209 -6.04 9.94 -7.37
C PHE A 209 -6.52 11.39 -7.31
N ALA A 210 -6.20 12.21 -8.31
CA ALA A 210 -6.76 13.56 -8.42
C ALA A 210 -8.29 13.51 -8.64
N ASP A 211 -8.75 12.63 -9.53
CA ASP A 211 -10.17 12.40 -9.75
C ASP A 211 -10.86 11.82 -8.49
N PHE A 212 -10.19 10.94 -7.76
CA PHE A 212 -10.73 10.38 -6.51
C PHE A 212 -10.80 11.42 -5.41
N SER A 213 -9.82 12.34 -5.30
CA SER A 213 -9.88 13.40 -4.29
C SER A 213 -11.04 14.37 -4.54
N GLU A 214 -11.35 14.67 -5.81
CA GLU A 214 -12.57 15.39 -6.20
C GLU A 214 -13.83 14.64 -5.76
N TRP A 215 -13.89 13.33 -6.03
CA TRP A 215 -15.00 12.49 -5.59
C TRP A 215 -15.14 12.48 -4.06
N GLN A 216 -14.04 12.40 -3.32
CA GLN A 216 -14.04 12.42 -1.85
C GLN A 216 -14.62 13.72 -1.28
N ARG A 217 -14.29 14.87 -1.88
CA ARG A 217 -14.87 16.17 -1.49
C ARG A 217 -16.39 16.18 -1.67
N CYS A 218 -16.88 15.66 -2.80
CA CYS A 218 -18.31 15.60 -3.09
C CYS A 218 -19.08 14.61 -2.19
N ASN A 219 -18.41 13.64 -1.58
CA ASN A 219 -19.01 12.59 -0.75
C ASN A 219 -18.71 12.75 0.76
N ASN A 220 -18.21 13.92 1.19
CA ASN A 220 -17.90 14.24 2.60
C ASN A 220 -16.96 13.23 3.29
N CYS A 221 -15.96 12.77 2.54
CA CYS A 221 -14.92 11.85 3.03
C CYS A 221 -13.52 12.31 2.60
N SER A 222 -13.32 13.63 2.52
CA SER A 222 -12.05 14.28 2.22
C SER A 222 -11.27 14.64 3.50
N LEU A 223 -10.10 15.25 3.34
CA LEU A 223 -9.27 15.77 4.43
C LEU A 223 -9.98 16.74 5.38
N ASP A 224 -10.97 17.48 4.88
CA ASP A 224 -11.72 18.47 5.66
C ASP A 224 -12.89 17.86 6.43
N SER A 225 -13.12 16.56 6.26
CA SER A 225 -14.13 15.80 6.98
C SER A 225 -13.55 15.08 8.21
N ASP A 226 -14.42 14.46 9.00
CA ASP A 226 -14.03 13.59 10.11
C ASP A 226 -13.58 12.19 9.64
N PHE A 227 -13.59 11.91 8.33
CA PHE A 227 -13.14 10.63 7.80
C PHE A 227 -11.64 10.44 8.03
N ARG A 228 -11.27 9.29 8.59
CA ARG A 228 -9.89 8.86 8.82
C ARG A 228 -9.69 7.51 8.12
N PRO A 229 -8.82 7.43 7.10
CA PRO A 229 -8.58 6.18 6.37
C PRO A 229 -8.18 5.01 7.28
N ASP A 230 -7.31 5.27 8.26
CA ASP A 230 -6.77 4.25 9.16
C ASP A 230 -7.82 3.68 10.14
N ASP A 231 -8.88 4.44 10.42
CA ASP A 231 -9.99 4.03 11.29
C ASP A 231 -11.15 3.39 10.52
N ALA A 232 -11.12 3.48 9.18
CA ALA A 232 -12.21 3.00 8.34
C ALA A 232 -12.16 1.47 8.22
N LYS A 233 -13.32 0.81 8.35
CA LYS A 233 -13.43 -0.61 8.04
C LYS A 233 -13.17 -0.84 6.56
N GLN A 234 -12.48 -1.93 6.23
CA GLN A 234 -12.11 -2.21 4.84
C GLN A 234 -13.34 -2.29 3.93
N ILE A 235 -14.46 -2.87 4.41
CA ILE A 235 -15.71 -2.98 3.64
C ILE A 235 -16.30 -1.62 3.25
N ASP A 236 -16.08 -0.57 4.05
CA ASP A 236 -16.59 0.77 3.76
C ASP A 236 -15.72 1.46 2.72
N VAL A 237 -14.39 1.28 2.80
CA VAL A 237 -13.46 1.73 1.76
C VAL A 237 -13.71 0.98 0.44
N GLU A 238 -13.99 -0.32 0.48
CA GLU A 238 -14.34 -1.12 -0.70
C GLU A 238 -15.58 -0.58 -1.41
N LYS A 239 -16.64 -0.22 -0.66
CA LYS A 239 -17.83 0.44 -1.24
C LYS A 239 -17.47 1.76 -1.92
N MET A 240 -16.61 2.57 -1.31
CA MET A 240 -16.14 3.82 -1.91
C MET A 240 -15.38 3.54 -3.21
N GLN A 241 -14.48 2.55 -3.22
CA GLN A 241 -13.75 2.12 -4.41
C GLN A 241 -14.71 1.69 -5.52
N LEU A 242 -15.64 0.78 -5.25
CA LEU A 242 -16.59 0.27 -6.24
C LEU A 242 -17.50 1.36 -6.82
N ASN A 243 -17.97 2.29 -5.98
CA ASN A 243 -18.79 3.42 -6.40
C ASN A 243 -18.02 4.39 -7.30
N PHE A 244 -16.80 4.74 -6.90
CA PHE A 244 -15.94 5.60 -7.71
C PHE A 244 -15.56 4.95 -9.05
N LEU A 245 -15.15 3.68 -9.01
CA LEU A 245 -14.77 2.94 -10.21
C LEU A 245 -15.93 2.87 -11.20
N LYS A 246 -17.15 2.61 -10.74
CA LYS A 246 -18.33 2.59 -11.61
C LYS A 246 -18.46 3.90 -12.41
N GLN A 247 -18.41 5.04 -11.70
CA GLN A 247 -18.47 6.36 -12.32
C GLN A 247 -17.31 6.58 -13.29
N LYS A 248 -16.09 6.15 -12.95
CA LYS A 248 -14.92 6.31 -13.82
C LYS A 248 -14.96 5.44 -15.07
N TYR A 249 -15.43 4.20 -14.98
CA TYR A 249 -15.61 3.34 -16.16
C TYR A 249 -16.72 3.90 -17.08
N GLU A 250 -17.80 4.45 -16.53
CA GLU A 250 -18.83 5.15 -17.29
C GLU A 250 -18.27 6.40 -17.99
N GLU A 251 -17.55 7.26 -17.26
CA GLU A 251 -16.90 8.47 -17.80
C GLU A 251 -15.91 8.16 -18.93
N LYS A 252 -15.13 7.08 -18.80
CA LYS A 252 -14.18 6.64 -19.84
C LYS A 252 -14.81 5.83 -20.97
N HIS A 253 -16.14 5.70 -21.01
CA HIS A 253 -16.89 4.89 -21.99
C HIS A 253 -16.44 3.43 -22.05
N LYS A 254 -16.14 2.85 -20.88
CA LYS A 254 -15.65 1.48 -20.68
C LYS A 254 -16.52 0.68 -19.71
N SER A 255 -17.80 1.04 -19.56
CA SER A 255 -18.74 0.37 -18.64
C SER A 255 -18.78 -1.16 -18.83
N MET A 256 -18.57 -1.65 -20.04
CA MET A 256 -18.48 -3.09 -20.35
C MET A 256 -17.33 -3.83 -19.62
N LEU A 257 -16.32 -3.12 -19.12
CA LEU A 257 -15.20 -3.68 -18.36
C LEU A 257 -15.40 -3.61 -16.84
N TYR A 258 -16.45 -2.90 -16.39
CA TYR A 258 -16.64 -2.64 -14.96
C TYR A 258 -16.89 -3.91 -14.16
N ASP A 259 -17.68 -4.84 -14.67
CA ASP A 259 -18.01 -6.07 -13.92
C ASP A 259 -16.76 -6.90 -13.60
N ALA A 260 -15.86 -7.06 -14.57
CA ALA A 260 -14.57 -7.72 -14.36
C ALA A 260 -13.72 -6.99 -13.30
N ALA A 261 -13.63 -5.65 -13.39
CA ALA A 261 -12.91 -4.85 -12.40
C ALA A 261 -13.53 -4.95 -11.00
N ALA A 262 -14.86 -4.90 -10.91
CA ALA A 262 -15.60 -4.95 -9.65
C ALA A 262 -15.45 -6.32 -8.98
N ASP A 263 -15.43 -7.41 -9.74
CA ASP A 263 -15.20 -8.75 -9.22
C ASP A 263 -13.78 -8.90 -8.66
N MET A 264 -12.76 -8.38 -9.36
CA MET A 264 -11.39 -8.33 -8.82
C MET A 264 -11.35 -7.59 -7.48
N VAL A 265 -12.01 -6.43 -7.38
CA VAL A 265 -12.04 -5.62 -6.15
C VAL A 265 -12.74 -6.40 -5.02
N ARG A 266 -13.92 -6.96 -5.27
CA ARG A 266 -14.71 -7.70 -4.26
C ARG A 266 -13.97 -8.94 -3.75
N LEU A 267 -13.41 -9.73 -4.66
CA LEU A 267 -12.76 -10.98 -4.30
C LEU A 267 -11.47 -10.71 -3.50
N ASN A 268 -10.62 -9.81 -3.98
CA ASN A 268 -9.42 -9.41 -3.24
C ASN A 268 -9.76 -8.72 -1.90
N GLY A 269 -10.82 -7.91 -1.86
CA GLY A 269 -11.30 -7.28 -0.64
C GLY A 269 -11.78 -8.29 0.40
N ALA A 270 -12.51 -9.32 -0.03
CA ALA A 270 -12.94 -10.43 0.84
C ALA A 270 -11.76 -11.22 1.42
N PHE A 271 -10.77 -11.59 0.58
CA PHE A 271 -9.52 -12.17 1.07
C PHE A 271 -8.83 -11.28 2.09
N SER A 272 -8.80 -9.98 1.82
CA SER A 272 -8.15 -9.04 2.72
C SER A 272 -8.83 -8.91 4.08
N ARG A 273 -10.17 -8.90 4.13
CA ARG A 273 -10.92 -8.92 5.39
C ARG A 273 -10.74 -10.23 6.15
N MET A 274 -10.69 -11.37 5.44
CA MET A 274 -10.39 -12.65 6.08
C MET A 274 -9.03 -12.63 6.78
N VAL A 275 -7.98 -12.15 6.10
CA VAL A 275 -6.62 -12.09 6.64
C VAL A 275 -6.48 -11.11 7.81
N ALA A 276 -6.99 -9.89 7.66
CA ALA A 276 -6.72 -8.82 8.64
C ALA A 276 -7.77 -8.75 9.77
N GLU A 277 -9.01 -9.13 9.49
CA GLU A 277 -10.16 -8.92 10.38
C GLU A 277 -10.79 -10.23 10.84
N GLY A 278 -10.37 -11.37 10.31
CA GLY A 278 -10.97 -12.67 10.64
C GLY A 278 -12.39 -12.85 10.09
N GLU A 279 -12.79 -12.02 9.12
CA GLU A 279 -14.17 -11.97 8.61
C GLU A 279 -14.39 -12.97 7.45
N GLU A 280 -15.11 -14.06 7.72
CA GLU A 280 -15.69 -14.88 6.66
C GLU A 280 -16.75 -14.08 5.88
N SER A 281 -16.76 -14.21 4.56
CA SER A 281 -17.73 -13.49 3.73
C SER A 281 -18.18 -14.30 2.53
N ILE A 282 -19.34 -13.94 1.99
CA ILE A 282 -19.84 -14.45 0.71
C ILE A 282 -19.88 -13.28 -0.25
N VAL A 283 -19.17 -13.40 -1.37
CA VAL A 283 -19.19 -12.42 -2.45
C VAL A 283 -19.87 -13.02 -3.67
N GLU A 284 -20.51 -12.16 -4.45
CA GLU A 284 -21.01 -12.56 -5.76
C GLU A 284 -20.09 -12.04 -6.85
N THR A 285 -19.71 -12.91 -7.78
CA THR A 285 -18.92 -12.57 -8.96
C THR A 285 -19.68 -12.92 -10.23
N ARG A 286 -19.30 -12.30 -11.34
CA ARG A 286 -19.86 -12.47 -12.70
C ARG A 286 -18.91 -13.28 -13.58
N TYR A 287 -17.70 -13.54 -13.08
CA TYR A 287 -16.73 -14.46 -13.61
C TYR A 287 -16.36 -15.50 -12.54
N ASN A 288 -15.85 -16.64 -13.00
CA ASN A 288 -15.37 -17.69 -12.12
C ASN A 288 -14.18 -17.16 -11.26
N PRO A 289 -14.15 -17.41 -9.94
CA PRO A 289 -13.06 -16.95 -9.08
C PRO A 289 -11.66 -17.46 -9.50
N ASP A 290 -11.53 -18.66 -10.07
CA ASP A 290 -10.25 -19.17 -10.58
C ASP A 290 -9.72 -18.28 -11.71
N ASP A 291 -10.60 -17.84 -12.61
CA ASP A 291 -10.24 -16.95 -13.71
C ASP A 291 -9.87 -15.56 -13.19
N ILE A 292 -10.61 -15.04 -12.20
CA ILE A 292 -10.36 -13.73 -11.57
C ILE A 292 -9.01 -13.70 -10.84
N LEU A 293 -8.66 -14.77 -10.11
CA LEU A 293 -7.41 -14.85 -9.35
C LEU A 293 -6.19 -15.23 -10.21
N SER A 294 -6.42 -15.71 -11.43
CA SER A 294 -5.35 -16.04 -12.34
C SER A 294 -4.58 -14.79 -12.84
N PRO A 295 -3.32 -14.93 -13.28
CA PRO A 295 -2.59 -13.83 -13.93
C PRO A 295 -3.29 -13.26 -15.18
N TYR A 296 -4.28 -13.96 -15.73
CA TYR A 296 -5.00 -13.53 -16.92
C TYR A 296 -5.88 -12.31 -16.68
N SER A 297 -6.45 -12.16 -15.47
CA SER A 297 -7.29 -11.03 -15.08
C SER A 297 -6.52 -9.69 -15.02
N MET A 298 -5.18 -9.75 -14.98
CA MET A 298 -4.33 -8.56 -14.92
C MET A 298 -4.47 -7.66 -16.16
N ASP A 299 -4.93 -8.19 -17.29
CA ASP A 299 -5.38 -7.41 -18.45
C ASP A 299 -6.91 -7.45 -18.56
N ILE A 300 -7.58 -6.59 -17.79
CA ILE A 300 -9.05 -6.55 -17.67
C ILE A 300 -9.77 -6.51 -19.03
N ALA A 301 -9.22 -5.77 -20.01
CA ALA A 301 -9.84 -5.67 -21.32
C ALA A 301 -9.83 -7.02 -22.04
N ARG A 302 -8.66 -7.67 -22.11
CA ARG A 302 -8.51 -8.99 -22.74
C ARG A 302 -9.27 -10.07 -21.97
N PHE A 303 -9.24 -10.00 -20.65
CA PHE A 303 -9.96 -10.88 -19.75
C PHE A 303 -11.46 -10.84 -20.02
N ALA A 304 -12.07 -9.65 -19.99
CA ALA A 304 -13.51 -9.49 -20.20
C ALA A 304 -13.97 -9.93 -21.60
N GLU A 305 -13.11 -9.82 -22.62
CA GLU A 305 -13.39 -10.26 -23.99
C GLU A 305 -13.37 -11.79 -24.17
N SER A 306 -12.61 -12.51 -23.34
CA SER A 306 -12.30 -13.92 -23.58
C SER A 306 -12.81 -14.87 -22.49
N ALA A 307 -12.93 -14.38 -21.26
CA ALA A 307 -13.45 -15.15 -20.14
C ALA A 307 -14.97 -15.32 -20.30
N THR A 308 -15.47 -16.51 -19.95
CA THR A 308 -16.91 -16.75 -19.97
C THR A 308 -17.52 -16.16 -18.71
N MET A 309 -18.57 -15.37 -18.86
CA MET A 309 -19.34 -14.89 -17.72
C MET A 309 -20.15 -16.03 -17.11
N GLU A 310 -19.93 -16.29 -15.84
CA GLU A 310 -20.66 -17.24 -15.02
C GLU A 310 -20.89 -16.56 -13.67
N SER A 311 -22.16 -16.41 -13.29
CA SER A 311 -22.45 -15.86 -11.96
C SER A 311 -22.03 -16.88 -10.92
N CYS A 312 -21.26 -16.48 -9.92
CA CYS A 312 -20.85 -17.35 -8.84
C CYS A 312 -21.15 -16.70 -7.49
N ARG A 313 -21.50 -17.53 -6.51
CA ARG A 313 -21.50 -17.18 -5.09
C ARG A 313 -20.28 -17.84 -4.47
N VAL A 314 -19.35 -17.04 -3.98
CA VAL A 314 -18.04 -17.48 -3.50
C VAL A 314 -17.95 -17.21 -2.01
N LYS A 315 -17.73 -18.24 -1.20
CA LYS A 315 -17.47 -18.12 0.23
C LYS A 315 -15.97 -18.01 0.45
N ILE A 316 -15.51 -17.02 1.20
CA ILE A 316 -14.13 -16.87 1.66
C ILE A 316 -14.07 -17.23 3.14
N PHE A 317 -13.10 -18.06 3.51
CA PHE A 317 -12.94 -18.58 4.88
C PHE A 317 -11.46 -18.80 5.23
N SER A 318 -11.16 -19.07 6.50
CA SER A 318 -9.79 -19.38 6.94
C SER A 318 -9.55 -20.88 7.01
N THR A 319 -8.34 -21.29 6.65
CA THR A 319 -7.81 -22.64 6.87
C THR A 319 -6.53 -22.57 7.72
N ASP A 320 -5.96 -23.71 8.08
CA ASP A 320 -4.66 -23.80 8.75
C ASP A 320 -3.52 -23.29 7.84
N GLU A 321 -3.71 -23.26 6.51
CA GLU A 321 -2.72 -22.81 5.52
C GLU A 321 -2.90 -21.34 5.09
N GLY A 322 -3.97 -20.68 5.55
CA GLY A 322 -4.31 -19.31 5.18
C GLY A 322 -5.76 -19.17 4.68
N PRO A 323 -6.13 -17.99 4.14
CA PRO A 323 -7.46 -17.78 3.60
C PRO A 323 -7.66 -18.61 2.32
N ASP A 324 -8.84 -19.21 2.18
CA ASP A 324 -9.24 -20.01 1.03
C ASP A 324 -10.69 -19.68 0.62
N TYR A 325 -11.16 -20.27 -0.47
CA TYR A 325 -12.49 -20.03 -0.99
C TYR A 325 -13.20 -21.29 -1.52
N GLU A 326 -14.53 -21.29 -1.49
CA GLU A 326 -15.35 -22.31 -2.17
C GLU A 326 -16.49 -21.66 -2.97
N ILE A 327 -16.84 -22.27 -4.10
CA ILE A 327 -18.01 -21.88 -4.89
C ILE A 327 -19.23 -22.60 -4.31
N ILE A 328 -20.16 -21.84 -3.72
CA ILE A 328 -21.37 -22.35 -3.06
C ILE A 328 -22.63 -22.27 -3.93
N GLY A 329 -22.49 -21.81 -5.18
CA GLY A 329 -23.54 -21.80 -6.19
C GLY A 329 -23.15 -21.02 -7.44
N SER A 330 -23.73 -21.41 -8.58
CA SER A 330 -23.65 -20.71 -9.86
C SER A 330 -25.02 -20.51 -10.51
#